data_AF-A0A651DWK4-F1
#
_entry.id   AF-A0A651DWK4-F1
#
_cell.length_a   1.000
_cell.length_b   1.000
_cell.length_c   1.000
_cell.angle_alpha   90.00
_cell.angle_beta   90.00
_cell.angle_gamma   90.00
#
_symmetry.space_group_name_H-M   'P 1'
#
loop_
_entity.id
_entity.type
_entity.pdbx_description
1 polymer ?
#
loop_
_entity_poly.entity_id
_entity_poly.type
_entity_poly.pdbx_seq_one_letter_code
_entity_poly.pdbx_strand_id
1 'polypeptide(L)' 'MQLSYRGVTYNYTPPQVNYNSKEAVGKYRGLDIRFRKVSQPVVQLPTLDLIYRGAHTLHHA' A
#
# COMPACT_ATOMS: atom_id res chain seq x y z
N MET A 1 27.52 -2.43 -1.71
CA MET A 1 28.19 -1.11 -1.70
C MET A 1 28.69 -0.87 -0.28
N GLN A 2 30.00 -0.72 -0.07
CA GLN A 2 30.59 -0.48 1.26
C GLN A 2 30.87 1.02 1.41
N LEU A 3 30.43 1.61 2.52
CA LEU A 3 30.67 3.03 2.79
C LEU A 3 32.14 3.22 3.22
N SER A 4 32.83 4.16 2.57
CA SER A 4 34.18 4.56 2.94
C SER A 4 34.23 6.08 3.14
N TYR A 5 34.89 6.52 4.21
CA TYR A 5 35.14 7.94 4.48
C TYR A 5 36.59 8.13 4.88
N ARG A 6 37.29 9.06 4.23
CA ARG A 6 38.72 9.39 4.48
C ARG A 6 39.64 8.15 4.56
N GLY A 7 39.43 7.18 3.68
CA GLY A 7 40.26 5.97 3.61
C GLY A 7 39.94 4.89 4.66
N VAL A 8 38.97 5.11 5.54
CA VAL A 8 38.48 4.10 6.49
C VAL A 8 37.21 3.46 5.94
N THR A 9 37.19 2.14 5.89
CA THR A 9 36.03 1.35 5.49
C THR A 9 35.17 1.03 6.69
N TYR A 10 33.88 1.33 6.61
CA TYR A 10 32.94 0.97 7.68
C TYR A 10 32.47 -0.48 7.50
N ASN A 11 32.49 -1.24 8.60
CA ASN A 11 31.79 -2.51 8.69
C ASN A 11 30.34 -2.23 9.11
N TYR A 12 29.48 -2.02 8.12
CA TYR A 12 28.08 -1.73 8.36
C TYR A 12 27.30 -3.01 8.64
N THR A 13 26.88 -3.20 9.88
CA THR A 13 25.92 -4.24 10.29
C THR A 13 24.56 -3.57 10.54
N PRO A 14 23.66 -3.51 9.56
CA PRO A 14 22.34 -2.92 9.77
C PRO A 14 21.58 -3.67 10.87
N PRO A 15 20.90 -2.97 11.78
CA PRO A 15 20.03 -3.64 12.73
C PRO A 15 18.90 -4.33 11.98
N GLN A 16 18.66 -5.61 12.30
CA GLN A 16 17.50 -6.34 11.78
C GLN A 16 16.24 -5.76 12.43
N VAL A 17 15.46 -5.00 11.66
CA VAL A 17 14.17 -4.48 12.12
C VAL A 17 13.11 -5.55 11.86
N ASN A 18 12.74 -6.28 12.91
CA ASN A 18 11.66 -7.26 12.84
C ASN A 18 10.32 -6.53 12.73
N TYR A 19 9.83 -6.35 11.51
CA TYR A 19 8.44 -5.99 11.26
C TYR A 19 7.59 -7.27 11.37
N ASN A 20 7.04 -7.54 12.55
CA ASN A 20 5.85 -8.37 12.60
C ASN A 20 4.80 -7.64 11.76
N SER A 21 4.21 -8.30 10.77
CA SER A 21 3.02 -7.82 10.08
C SER A 21 1.90 -7.73 11.11
N LYS A 22 1.85 -6.61 11.83
CA LYS A 22 0.79 -6.34 12.79
C LYS A 22 -0.40 -5.92 11.94
N GLU A 23 -1.33 -6.84 11.74
CA GLU A 23 -2.70 -6.44 11.50
C GLU A 23 -3.02 -5.35 12.54
N ALA A 24 -3.36 -4.16 12.06
CA ALA A 24 -3.69 -3.04 12.93
C ALA A 24 -5.04 -3.35 13.59
N VAL A 25 -4.98 -3.96 14.77
CA VAL A 25 -6.14 -4.16 15.63
C VAL A 25 -6.09 -3.09 16.72
N GLY A 26 -7.18 -2.35 16.90
CA GLY A 26 -7.27 -1.28 17.88
C GLY A 26 -8.69 -1.11 18.41
N LYS A 27 -8.84 -0.38 19.51
CA LYS A 27 -10.14 0.05 20.02
C LYS A 27 -10.27 1.56 19.81
N TYR A 28 -11.39 2.02 19.26
CA TYR A 28 -11.71 3.45 19.17
C TYR A 28 -13.04 3.71 19.88
N ARG A 29 -13.01 4.56 20.93
CA ARG A 29 -14.19 4.89 21.76
C ARG A 29 -14.95 3.67 22.31
N GLY A 30 -14.21 2.62 22.67
CA GLY A 30 -14.78 1.35 23.15
C GLY A 30 -15.25 0.39 22.05
N LEU A 31 -15.22 0.80 20.78
CA LEU A 31 -15.57 -0.04 19.64
C LEU A 31 -14.34 -0.74 19.06
N ASP A 32 -14.50 -2.01 18.67
CA ASP A 32 -13.44 -2.78 17.99
C ASP A 32 -13.28 -2.29 16.56
N ILE A 33 -12.11 -1.75 16.21
CA ILE A 33 -11.79 -1.38 14.83
C ILE A 33 -10.82 -2.41 14.25
N ARG A 34 -11.24 -3.03 13.13
CA ARG A 34 -10.44 -4.00 12.39
C ARG A 34 -10.20 -3.47 10.99
N PHE A 35 -8.96 -3.09 10.70
CA PHE A 35 -8.57 -2.71 9.35
C PHE A 35 -8.37 -3.97 8.51
N ARG A 36 -9.28 -4.19 7.55
CA ARG A 36 -9.12 -5.27 6.57
C ARG A 36 -8.44 -4.71 5.33
N LYS A 37 -7.35 -5.35 4.90
CA LYS A 37 -6.76 -5.07 3.59
C LYS A 37 -7.67 -5.69 2.53
N VAL A 38 -8.20 -4.88 1.62
CA VAL A 38 -8.86 -5.44 0.43
C VAL A 38 -7.76 -5.94 -0.49
N SER A 39 -7.79 -7.23 -0.82
CA SER A 39 -6.77 -7.88 -1.66
C SER A 39 -6.76 -7.35 -3.10
N GLN A 40 -7.93 -6.94 -3.59
CA GLN A 40 -8.12 -6.40 -4.93
C GLN A 40 -8.59 -4.93 -4.84
N PRO A 41 -8.14 -4.06 -5.76
CA PRO A 41 -8.71 -2.72 -5.84
C PRO A 41 -10.20 -2.84 -6.15
N VAL A 42 -11.05 -2.33 -5.25
CA VAL A 42 -12.48 -2.19 -5.56
C VAL A 42 -12.57 -1.04 -6.55
N VAL A 43 -12.55 -1.37 -7.84
CA VAL A 43 -12.88 -0.41 -8.88
C VAL A 43 -14.39 -0.21 -8.82
N GLN A 44 -14.82 0.92 -8.26
CA GLN A 44 -16.22 1.33 -8.34
C GLN A 44 -16.51 1.68 -9.79
N LEU A 45 -17.25 0.79 -10.47
CA LEU A 45 -17.77 1.08 -11.80
C LEU A 45 -18.90 2.09 -11.69
N PRO A 46 -18.95 3.12 -12.55
CA PRO A 46 -20.08 4.03 -12.60
C PRO A 46 -21.34 3.28 -13.06
N THR A 47 -22.49 3.64 -12.48
CA THR A 47 -23.80 3.08 -12.87
C THR A 47 -24.27 3.61 -14.23
N LEU A 48 -23.73 4.75 -14.67
CA LEU A 48 -24.10 5.40 -15.92
C LEU A 48 -23.09 5.08 -17.02
N ASP A 49 -23.59 4.86 -18.23
CA ASP A 49 -22.78 4.77 -19.44
C ASP A 49 -22.23 6.17 -19.80
N LEU A 50 -20.92 6.33 -19.62
CA LEU A 50 -20.23 7.59 -19.85
C LEU A 50 -19.85 7.68 -21.34
N ILE A 51 -20.64 8.46 -22.09
CA ILE A 51 -20.46 8.70 -23.53
C ILE A 51 -19.83 10.08 -23.77
N TYR A 52 -18.71 10.14 -24.46
CA TYR A 52 -18.10 11.38 -24.92
C TYR A 52 -18.05 11.44 -26.45
N ARG A 53 -18.72 12.42 -27.07
CA ARG A 53 -18.79 12.59 -28.54
C ARG A 53 -19.14 11.30 -29.31
N GLY A 54 -20.03 10.49 -28.74
CA GLY A 54 -20.44 9.21 -29.33
C GLY A 54 -19.50 8.03 -29.07
N ALA A 55 -18.40 8.22 -28.34
CA ALA A 55 -17.52 7.14 -27.90
C ALA A 55 -17.84 6.73 -26.45
N HIS A 56 -18.05 5.43 -26.24
CA HIS A 56 -18.23 4.83 -24.91
C HIS A 56 -16.87 4.71 -24.22
N THR A 57 -16.77 5.18 -22.98
CA THR A 57 -15.48 5.23 -22.26
C THR A 57 -15.16 3.97 -21.45
N LEU A 58 -16.12 3.04 -21.28
CA LEU A 58 -15.97 1.86 -20.43
C LEU A 58 -16.39 0.57 -21.12
N HIS A 59 -15.69 0.16 -22.18
CA HIS A 59 -15.74 -1.21 -22.68
C HIS A 59 -14.47 -1.56 -23.46
N HIS A 60 -13.46 -2.09 -22.77
CA HIS A 60 -12.50 -3.01 -23.36
C HIS A 60 -12.30 -4.16 -22.36
N ALA A 61 -12.74 -5.34 -22.76
CA ALA A 61 -12.47 -6.62 -22.10
C ALA A 61 -11.01 -7.03 -22.32
#